data_AF-A0A3Q3GVZ3-F1
#
_entry.id   AF-A0A3Q3GVZ3-F1
#
_cell.length_a   1.000
_cell.length_b   1.000
_cell.length_c   1.000
_cell.angle_alpha   90.00
_cell.angle_beta   90.00
_cell.angle_gamma   90.00
#
_symmetry.space_group_name_H-M   'P 1'
#
loop_
_entity.id
_entity.type
_entity.pdbx_description
1 polymer ?
#
loop_
_entity_poly.entity_id
_entity_poly.type
_entity_poly.pdbx_seq_one_letter_code
_entity_poly.pdbx_strand_id
1 'polypeptide(L)'
;MAAPLEVIVSSDSGSQLWNCTVFDLHSGSSLLSYRGGNSSARTLTVLSGGQLLSAQLGKNFINVWEIQRKDQLQQKIVCPGVVTCLTASPNGVFLAAAITEAVYLWEVSLLLFKSTVSTGKLLSVLSRHYQDVTCLKFTDDSSHFVSGGKDNLALVWSL
;
A
#
# COMPACT_ATOMS: atom_id res chain seq x y z
N MET A 1 29.59 -4.86 -10.04
CA MET A 1 28.46 -5.38 -9.25
C MET A 1 28.01 -4.23 -8.36
N ALA A 2 26.91 -3.55 -8.70
CA ALA A 2 26.44 -2.41 -7.91
C ALA A 2 25.92 -2.93 -6.56
N ALA A 3 26.30 -2.27 -5.47
CA ALA A 3 25.83 -2.62 -4.13
C ALA A 3 24.30 -2.53 -4.06
N PRO A 4 23.63 -3.37 -3.27
CA PRO A 4 22.20 -3.21 -3.02
C PRO A 4 21.96 -1.82 -2.41
N LEU A 5 21.12 -1.02 -3.06
CA LEU A 5 20.74 0.30 -2.56
C LEU A 5 19.67 0.11 -1.48
N GLU A 6 20.06 0.38 -0.24
CA GLU A 6 19.21 0.34 0.93
C GLU A 6 18.52 1.69 1.13
N VAL A 7 17.19 1.70 1.17
CA VAL A 7 16.39 2.93 1.24
C VAL A 7 15.34 2.90 2.33
N ILE A 8 15.11 4.04 2.97
CA ILE A 8 13.95 4.30 3.84
C ILE A 8 12.87 4.95 3.01
N VAL A 9 11.63 4.48 3.13
CA VAL A 9 10.47 5.20 2.62
C VAL A 9 9.65 5.73 3.77
N SER A 10 9.34 7.03 3.74
CA SER A 10 8.43 7.65 4.69
C SER A 10 7.29 8.34 3.95
N SER A 11 6.13 8.38 4.58
CA SER A 11 4.99 9.19 4.14
C SER A 11 4.62 10.15 5.25
N ASP A 12 4.23 11.37 4.90
CA ASP A 12 3.73 12.34 5.86
C ASP A 12 2.20 12.40 5.81
N SER A 13 1.60 12.71 6.97
CA SER A 13 0.19 13.04 7.14
C SER A 13 -0.02 14.53 7.46
N GLY A 14 1.05 15.31 7.65
CA GLY A 14 1.02 16.71 8.06
C GLY A 14 1.23 17.68 6.90
N SER A 15 0.16 18.02 6.17
CA SER A 15 0.02 19.18 5.25
C SER A 15 1.16 19.55 4.27
N GLN A 16 2.20 18.72 4.10
CA GLN A 16 3.27 18.96 3.14
C GLN A 16 2.80 18.53 1.73
N LEU A 17 3.41 19.12 0.70
CA LEU A 17 3.05 18.89 -0.71
C LEU A 17 3.47 17.49 -1.24
N TRP A 18 4.14 16.69 -0.41
CA TRP A 18 4.75 15.41 -0.80
C TRP A 18 4.03 14.26 -0.11
N ASN A 19 3.75 13.20 -0.87
CA ASN A 19 3.03 12.03 -0.39
C ASN A 19 4.01 11.04 0.27
N CYS A 20 5.12 10.77 -0.43
CA CYS A 20 6.14 9.85 0.04
C CYS A 20 7.53 10.36 -0.34
N THR A 21 8.51 10.12 0.54
CA THR A 21 9.91 10.47 0.32
C THR A 21 10.77 9.23 0.57
N VAL A 22 11.75 9.03 -0.30
CA VAL A 22 12.72 7.95 -0.23
C VAL A 22 14.05 8.55 0.20
N PHE A 23 14.63 8.02 1.27
CA PHE A 23 15.92 8.43 1.81
C PHE A 23 16.94 7.31 1.64
N ASP A 24 18.19 7.70 1.41
CA ASP A 24 19.32 6.78 1.52
C ASP A 24 19.60 6.50 3.01
N LEU A 25 19.71 5.21 3.36
CA LEU A 25 19.98 4.77 4.71
C LEU A 25 21.33 5.28 5.25
N HIS A 26 22.34 5.39 4.39
CA HIS A 26 23.71 5.70 4.82
C HIS A 26 23.95 7.20 4.95
N SER A 27 23.48 8.00 3.99
CA SER A 27 23.70 9.45 3.99
C SER A 27 22.57 10.25 4.66
N GLY A 28 21.39 9.65 4.85
CA GLY A 28 20.18 10.36 5.28
C GLY A 28 19.67 11.37 4.24
N SER A 29 20.26 11.40 3.04
CA SER A 29 19.86 12.31 1.98
C SER A 29 18.56 11.84 1.32
N SER A 30 17.71 12.79 0.93
CA SER A 30 16.51 12.47 0.15
C SER A 30 16.88 12.13 -1.29
N LEU A 31 16.56 10.92 -1.71
CA LEU A 31 16.81 10.44 -3.07
C LEU A 31 15.66 10.85 -3.99
N LEU A 32 14.43 10.58 -3.56
CA LEU A 32 13.21 10.76 -4.35
C LEU A 32 12.09 11.34 -3.49
N SER A 33 11.29 12.21 -4.10
CA SER A 33 10.08 12.76 -3.48
C SER A 33 8.91 12.62 -4.45
N TYR A 34 7.90 11.88 -4.05
CA TYR A 34 6.68 11.66 -4.83
C TYR A 34 5.63 12.69 -4.45
N ARG A 35 5.19 13.46 -5.44
CA ARG A 35 4.08 14.41 -5.28
C ARG A 35 2.77 13.70 -5.57
N GLY A 36 1.73 13.98 -4.79
CA GLY A 36 0.43 13.32 -4.96
C GLY A 36 -0.58 13.60 -3.85
N GLY A 37 -0.32 14.58 -2.99
CA GLY A 37 -1.14 14.87 -1.81
C GLY A 37 -0.68 14.14 -0.56
N ASN A 38 -1.52 14.16 0.45
CA ASN A 38 -1.20 13.66 1.79
C ASN A 38 -1.47 12.15 1.90
N SER A 39 -0.63 11.39 2.57
CA SER A 39 -0.86 9.96 2.79
C SER A 39 -1.65 9.72 4.07
N SER A 40 -2.51 8.71 4.09
CA SER A 40 -3.11 8.26 5.35
C SER A 40 -2.11 7.42 6.15
N ALA A 41 -2.14 7.55 7.48
CA ALA A 41 -1.29 6.73 8.34
C ALA A 41 -1.52 5.24 8.07
N ARG A 42 -0.44 4.44 8.09
CA ARG A 42 -0.48 2.97 7.87
C ARG A 42 -0.93 2.55 6.46
N THR A 43 -0.80 3.41 5.47
CA THR A 43 -1.18 3.09 4.08
C THR A 43 -0.01 3.03 3.10
N LEU A 44 1.22 3.22 3.58
CA LEU A 44 2.44 3.13 2.78
C LEU A 44 2.97 1.69 2.77
N THR A 45 3.14 1.11 1.58
CA THR A 45 3.81 -0.19 1.42
C THR A 45 4.67 -0.21 0.16
N VAL A 46 5.75 -0.99 0.22
CA VAL A 46 6.61 -1.27 -0.93
C VAL A 46 6.29 -2.69 -1.43
N LEU A 47 6.23 -2.85 -2.74
CA LEU A 47 6.14 -4.14 -3.42
C LEU A 47 7.53 -4.67 -3.75
N SER A 48 7.69 -5.99 -3.78
CA SER A 48 8.97 -6.65 -4.12
C SER A 48 9.50 -6.26 -5.51
N GLY A 49 8.62 -5.85 -6.43
CA GLY A 49 8.97 -5.32 -7.76
C GLY A 49 9.52 -3.89 -7.77
N GLY A 50 9.74 -3.26 -6.61
CA GLY A 50 10.24 -1.88 -6.54
C GLY A 50 9.18 -0.82 -6.86
N GLN A 51 7.89 -1.17 -6.76
CA GLN A 51 6.81 -0.19 -6.76
C GLN A 51 6.46 0.22 -5.33
N LEU A 52 6.07 1.47 -5.17
CA LEU A 52 5.57 2.05 -3.95
C LEU A 52 4.08 2.28 -4.08
N LEU A 53 3.31 1.90 -3.07
CA LEU A 53 1.88 2.16 -2.97
C LEU A 53 1.61 3.04 -1.76
N SER A 54 0.76 4.05 -1.92
CA SER A 54 0.18 4.75 -0.78
C SER A 54 -1.25 5.17 -1.02
N ALA A 55 -2.08 5.13 0.02
CA ALA A 55 -3.43 5.66 -0.07
C ALA A 55 -3.43 7.17 0.20
N GLN A 56 -4.22 7.90 -0.57
CA GLN A 56 -4.40 9.32 -0.34
C GLN A 56 -5.39 9.58 0.81
N LEU A 57 -5.01 10.44 1.74
CA LEU A 57 -5.83 10.85 2.86
C LEU A 57 -7.15 11.45 2.39
N GLY A 58 -8.27 10.92 2.90
CA GLY A 58 -9.62 11.40 2.63
C GLY A 58 -10.14 11.13 1.21
N LYS A 59 -9.38 10.40 0.37
CA LYS A 59 -9.81 10.01 -0.97
C LYS A 59 -9.84 8.50 -1.10
N ASN A 60 -10.60 8.02 -2.09
CA ASN A 60 -10.83 6.60 -2.34
C ASN A 60 -9.86 6.03 -3.38
N PHE A 61 -8.60 6.46 -3.39
CA PHE A 61 -7.63 5.90 -4.33
C PHE A 61 -6.25 5.70 -3.72
N ILE A 62 -5.61 4.65 -4.22
CA ILE A 62 -4.23 4.28 -3.92
C ILE A 62 -3.39 4.75 -5.09
N ASN A 63 -2.39 5.57 -4.80
CA ASN A 63 -1.38 5.98 -5.76
C ASN A 63 -0.27 4.92 -5.81
N VAL A 64 0.21 4.65 -7.01
CA VAL A 64 1.29 3.71 -7.30
C VAL A 64 2.41 4.47 -7.99
N TRP A 65 3.64 4.30 -7.50
CA TRP A 65 4.85 4.88 -8.06
C TRP A 65 5.90 3.80 -8.30
N GLU A 66 6.72 3.97 -9.33
CA GLU A 66 7.89 3.13 -9.55
C GLU A 66 9.13 3.79 -8.92
N ILE A 67 9.90 3.04 -8.12
CA ILE A 67 11.10 3.58 -7.44
C ILE A 67 12.24 3.81 -8.43
N GLN A 68 12.36 2.95 -9.44
CA GLN A 68 13.42 2.99 -10.44
C GLN A 68 13.24 4.12 -11.48
N ARG A 69 12.00 4.59 -11.70
CA ARG A 69 11.69 5.61 -12.73
C ARG A 69 11.12 6.87 -12.09
N LYS A 70 11.99 7.87 -11.92
CA LYS A 70 11.69 9.16 -11.27
C LYS A 70 10.51 9.93 -11.87
N ASP A 71 10.16 9.70 -13.14
CA ASP A 71 9.36 10.66 -13.92
C ASP A 71 8.05 10.17 -14.57
N GLN A 72 7.71 8.86 -14.62
CA GLN A 72 6.70 8.47 -15.64
C GLN A 72 5.51 7.57 -15.32
N LEU A 73 5.31 6.99 -14.14
CA LEU A 73 4.08 6.22 -13.94
C LEU A 73 3.48 6.44 -12.55
N GLN A 74 2.59 7.44 -12.46
CA GLN A 74 1.56 7.48 -11.42
C GLN A 74 0.35 6.70 -11.91
N GLN A 75 0.23 5.46 -11.48
CA GLN A 75 -1.04 4.74 -11.62
C GLN A 75 -1.90 4.99 -10.40
N LYS A 76 -3.22 5.00 -10.59
CA LYS A 76 -4.20 5.18 -9.52
C LYS A 76 -5.16 4.02 -9.51
N ILE A 77 -5.29 3.38 -8.36
CA ILE A 77 -6.25 2.31 -8.12
C ILE A 77 -7.46 2.95 -7.42
N VAL A 78 -8.60 2.98 -8.09
CA VAL A 78 -9.85 3.46 -7.49
C VAL A 78 -10.44 2.38 -6.61
N CYS A 79 -10.67 2.73 -5.36
CA CYS A 79 -11.24 1.88 -4.32
C CYS A 79 -12.71 2.27 -4.08
N PRO A 80 -13.55 1.34 -3.58
CA PRO A 80 -14.95 1.61 -3.28
C PRO A 80 -15.15 2.59 -2.11
N GLY A 81 -14.11 2.86 -1.31
CA GLY A 81 -14.16 3.79 -0.19
C GLY A 81 -12.78 4.27 0.23
N VAL A 82 -12.74 5.01 1.34
CA VAL A 82 -11.48 5.54 1.91
C VAL A 82 -10.70 4.39 2.53
N VAL A 83 -9.44 4.24 2.11
CA VAL A 83 -8.56 3.20 2.61
C VAL A 83 -7.96 3.64 3.95
N THR A 84 -8.20 2.85 4.99
CA THR A 84 -7.69 3.13 6.35
C THR A 84 -6.30 2.56 6.54
N CYS A 85 -6.05 1.35 6.03
CA CYS A 85 -4.77 0.65 6.13
C CYS A 85 -4.49 -0.16 4.86
N LEU A 86 -3.22 -0.33 4.54
CA LEU A 86 -2.80 -1.06 3.34
C LEU A 86 -1.51 -1.83 3.60
N THR A 87 -1.43 -3.05 3.09
CA THR A 87 -0.24 -3.90 3.19
C THR A 87 -0.15 -4.79 1.96
N ALA A 88 1.07 -5.09 1.53
CA ALA A 88 1.33 -6.06 0.48
C ALA A 88 1.93 -7.35 1.05
N SER A 89 1.80 -8.44 0.31
CA SER A 89 2.47 -9.68 0.64
C SER A 89 3.97 -9.60 0.28
N PRO A 90 4.85 -10.22 1.07
CA PRO A 90 6.29 -10.31 0.78
C PRO A 90 6.61 -10.92 -0.58
N ASN A 91 5.81 -11.89 -1.05
CA ASN A 91 5.97 -12.48 -2.38
C ASN A 91 5.58 -11.53 -3.54
N GLY A 92 4.96 -10.37 -3.24
CA GLY A 92 4.54 -9.38 -4.22
C GLY A 92 3.33 -9.78 -5.07
N VAL A 93 2.61 -10.83 -4.69
CA VAL A 93 1.45 -11.36 -5.42
C VAL A 93 0.14 -10.76 -4.93
N PHE A 94 0.03 -10.41 -3.65
CA PHE A 94 -1.21 -9.97 -3.02
C PHE A 94 -1.09 -8.57 -2.42
N LEU A 95 -2.20 -7.84 -2.50
CA LEU A 95 -2.39 -6.55 -1.85
C LEU A 95 -3.65 -6.62 -1.01
N ALA A 96 -3.55 -6.30 0.27
CA ALA A 96 -4.70 -6.16 1.15
C ALA A 96 -4.87 -4.69 1.52
N ALA A 97 -6.09 -4.16 1.38
CA ALA A 97 -6.43 -2.86 1.91
C ALA A 97 -7.73 -2.92 2.71
N ALA A 98 -7.73 -2.23 3.84
CA ALA A 98 -8.87 -2.06 4.70
C ALA A 98 -9.65 -0.83 4.25
N ILE A 99 -10.95 -1.00 4.06
CA ILE A 99 -11.89 0.07 3.75
C ILE A 99 -13.03 -0.10 4.76
N THR A 100 -13.08 0.82 5.72
CA THR A 100 -13.98 0.74 6.89
C THR A 100 -13.87 -0.63 7.58
N GLU A 101 -14.94 -1.42 7.62
CA GLU A 101 -15.04 -2.73 8.27
C GLU A 101 -14.62 -3.90 7.36
N ALA A 102 -14.43 -3.64 6.06
CA ALA A 102 -14.14 -4.68 5.08
C ALA A 102 -12.66 -4.66 4.68
N VAL A 103 -12.09 -5.86 4.53
CA VAL A 103 -10.76 -6.03 3.94
C VAL A 103 -10.91 -6.49 2.50
N TYR A 104 -10.33 -5.74 1.58
CA TYR A 104 -10.30 -6.04 0.16
C TYR A 104 -8.94 -6.64 -0.19
N LEU A 105 -8.96 -7.78 -0.87
CA LEU A 105 -7.77 -8.49 -1.31
C LEU A 105 -7.68 -8.50 -2.82
N TRP A 106 -6.57 -8.02 -3.37
CA TRP A 106 -6.29 -7.98 -4.80
C TRP A 106 -5.05 -8.76 -5.15
N GLU A 107 -5.02 -9.25 -6.39
CA GLU A 107 -3.82 -9.81 -7.01
C GLU A 107 -2.99 -8.70 -7.70
N VAL A 108 -1.74 -8.53 -7.27
CA VAL A 108 -0.80 -7.48 -7.70
C VAL A 108 -0.31 -7.69 -9.13
N SER A 109 -0.10 -8.94 -9.55
CA SER A 109 0.35 -9.31 -10.91
C SER A 109 -0.52 -8.67 -12.01
N LEU A 110 -1.83 -8.57 -11.74
CA LEU A 110 -2.84 -8.00 -12.63
C LEU A 110 -3.08 -6.50 -12.39
N LEU A 111 -2.77 -5.99 -11.19
CA LEU A 111 -2.92 -4.56 -10.86
C LEU A 111 -1.92 -3.68 -11.61
N LEU A 112 -0.68 -4.15 -11.82
CA LEU A 112 0.42 -3.31 -12.30
C LEU A 112 0.58 -3.30 -13.83
N PHE A 113 0.16 -4.38 -14.51
CA PHE A 113 0.32 -4.52 -15.96
C PHE A 113 -0.79 -3.83 -16.78
N LYS A 114 -1.96 -3.55 -16.19
CA LYS A 114 -3.09 -2.95 -16.92
C LYS A 114 -3.23 -1.47 -16.62
N SER A 115 -2.44 -0.67 -17.34
CA SER A 115 -2.31 0.81 -17.25
C SER A 115 -3.57 1.63 -17.61
N THR A 116 -4.75 1.02 -17.70
CA THR A 116 -5.97 1.74 -18.07
C THR A 116 -7.11 1.25 -17.19
N VAL A 117 -7.44 2.05 -16.17
CA VAL A 117 -8.72 2.05 -15.43
C VAL A 117 -9.42 0.69 -15.43
N SER A 118 -8.95 -0.28 -14.66
CA SER A 118 -9.68 -1.52 -14.39
C SER A 118 -8.99 -2.22 -13.24
N THR A 119 -9.57 -2.06 -12.05
CA THR A 119 -9.78 -3.16 -11.09
C THR A 119 -8.83 -4.33 -11.31
N GLY A 120 -7.68 -4.33 -10.63
CA GLY A 120 -6.99 -5.60 -10.43
C GLY A 120 -8.00 -6.59 -9.87
N LYS A 121 -7.84 -7.87 -10.21
CA LYS A 121 -8.84 -8.88 -9.86
C LYS A 121 -9.04 -8.87 -8.35
N LEU A 122 -10.17 -8.33 -7.92
CA LEU A 122 -10.60 -8.40 -6.53
C LEU A 122 -10.85 -9.88 -6.26
N LEU A 123 -9.96 -10.49 -5.47
CA LEU A 123 -10.03 -11.91 -5.16
C LEU A 123 -11.14 -12.16 -4.13
N SER A 124 -11.20 -11.32 -3.11
CA SER A 124 -12.17 -11.46 -2.03
C SER A 124 -12.42 -10.13 -1.32
N VAL A 125 -13.64 -10.02 -0.80
CA VAL A 125 -14.01 -8.99 0.19
C VAL A 125 -14.34 -9.72 1.48
N LEU A 126 -13.64 -9.35 2.54
CA LEU A 126 -13.69 -10.01 3.83
C LEU A 126 -14.34 -9.06 4.83
N SER A 127 -15.65 -9.22 5.01
CA SER A 127 -16.48 -8.42 5.91
C SER A 127 -16.85 -9.23 7.15
N ARG A 128 -15.88 -9.43 8.05
CA ARG A 128 -16.10 -10.09 9.35
C ARG A 128 -15.90 -9.16 10.54
N HIS A 129 -15.19 -8.05 10.35
CA HIS A 129 -15.11 -7.03 11.38
C HIS A 129 -16.45 -6.29 11.49
N TYR A 130 -16.78 -5.90 12.72
CA TYR A 130 -17.99 -5.15 13.03
C TYR A 130 -17.75 -3.64 13.18
N GLN A 131 -16.49 -3.23 13.11
CA GLN A 131 -16.04 -1.84 13.15
C GLN A 131 -14.82 -1.65 12.24
N ASP A 132 -14.38 -0.40 12.10
CA ASP A 132 -13.24 -0.04 11.25
C ASP A 132 -12.00 -0.88 11.54
N VAL A 133 -11.40 -1.42 10.48
CA VAL A 133 -10.09 -2.06 10.51
C VAL A 133 -9.02 -0.98 10.59
N THR A 134 -8.13 -1.12 11.57
CA THR A 134 -7.10 -0.13 11.94
C THR A 134 -5.68 -0.58 11.66
N CYS A 135 -5.47 -1.85 11.36
CA CYS A 135 -4.17 -2.39 10.94
C CYS A 135 -4.34 -3.68 10.13
N LEU A 136 -3.39 -3.89 9.22
CA LEU A 136 -3.24 -5.10 8.42
C LEU A 136 -1.76 -5.47 8.36
N LYS A 137 -1.45 -6.76 8.40
CA LYS A 137 -0.07 -7.26 8.21
C LYS A 137 -0.08 -8.67 7.61
N PHE A 138 0.70 -8.88 6.55
CA PHE A 138 0.97 -10.22 6.03
C PHE A 138 2.02 -10.93 6.86
N THR A 139 1.97 -12.27 6.87
CA THR A 139 3.07 -13.11 7.35
C THR A 139 4.21 -13.16 6.34
N ASP A 140 5.43 -13.42 6.80
CA ASP A 140 6.63 -13.41 5.96
C ASP A 140 6.60 -14.50 4.87
N ASP A 141 5.92 -15.61 5.15
CA ASP A 141 5.68 -16.72 4.20
C ASP A 141 4.56 -16.42 3.19
N SER A 142 3.86 -15.29 3.32
CA SER A 142 2.71 -14.91 2.48
C SER A 142 1.54 -15.91 2.49
N SER A 143 1.45 -16.82 3.48
CA SER A 143 0.37 -17.80 3.59
C SER A 143 -0.86 -17.24 4.32
N HIS A 144 -0.64 -16.27 5.20
CA HIS A 144 -1.66 -15.66 6.02
C HIS A 144 -1.52 -14.14 6.06
N PHE A 145 -2.59 -13.49 6.50
CA PHE A 145 -2.51 -12.12 6.98
C PHE A 145 -3.43 -11.91 8.17
N VAL A 146 -3.10 -10.90 8.97
CA VAL A 146 -3.82 -10.54 10.18
C VAL A 146 -4.46 -9.16 9.99
N SER A 147 -5.72 -9.04 10.40
CA SER A 147 -6.44 -7.77 10.47
C SER A 147 -6.84 -7.45 11.91
N GLY A 148 -6.67 -6.19 12.32
CA GLY A 148 -7.07 -5.70 13.64
C GLY A 148 -8.04 -4.53 13.52
N GLY A 149 -9.17 -4.60 14.21
CA GLY A 149 -10.23 -3.59 14.16
C GLY A 149 -10.47 -2.87 15.49
N LYS A 150 -11.29 -1.82 15.44
CA LYS A 150 -11.82 -1.14 16.64
C LYS A 150 -12.83 -1.99 17.41
N ASP A 151 -13.29 -3.09 16.82
CA ASP A 151 -14.14 -4.10 17.44
C ASP A 151 -13.39 -4.97 18.47
N ASN A 152 -12.11 -4.66 18.74
CA ASN A 152 -11.22 -5.41 19.62
C ASN A 152 -10.94 -6.84 19.13
N LEU A 153 -11.19 -7.11 17.84
CA LEU A 153 -10.89 -8.40 17.23
C LEU A 153 -9.60 -8.32 16.41
N ALA A 154 -8.81 -9.38 16.54
CA ALA A 154 -7.73 -9.69 15.61
C ALA A 154 -8.12 -10.96 14.86
N LEU A 155 -8.28 -10.87 13.54
CA LEU A 155 -8.67 -11.99 12.69
C LEU A 155 -7.48 -12.42 11.83
N VAL A 156 -7.29 -13.74 11.73
CA VAL A 156 -6.28 -14.35 10.88
C VAL A 156 -6.98 -14.95 9.66
N TRP A 157 -6.44 -14.65 8.49
CA TRP A 157 -6.99 -15.05 7.20
C TRP A 157 -6.00 -15.96 6.48
N SER A 158 -6.49 -17.03 5.86
CA SER A 158 -5.72 -17.86 4.94
C SER A 158 -5.86 -17.32 3.52
N LEU A 159 -4.75 -17.29 2.80
CA LEU A 159 -4.67 -16.89 1.39
C LEU A 159 -4.69 -18.11 0.46
#